data_AF-K6FQP8-F1
#
_entry.id   AF-K6FQP8-F1
#
_cell.length_a   1.000
_cell.length_b   1.000
_cell.length_c   1.000
_cell.angle_alpha   90.00
_cell.angle_beta   90.00
_cell.angle_gamma   90.00
#
_symmetry.space_group_name_H-M   'P 1'
#
loop_
_entity.id
_entity.type
_entity.pdbx_description
1 polymer ?
#
loop_
_entity_poly.entity_id
_entity_poly.type
_entity_poly.pdbx_seq_one_letter_code
_entity_poly.pdbx_strand_id
1 'polypeptide(L)'
;MVAIKTILCALDFSEVSPKVAAYAKTLAEALGAKVVALYVAPSLTQYVEFHVQASYIDDFVSGIVSGASETMDSFVQEYFKGVPVEGRVVSGYAAEEIVSAAEEVGADLIVLGTHGRKGIDKILFGSVAEKVIKTAKAPVLSMRPEDKAS
;
A
#
# COMPACT_ATOMS: atom_id res chain seq x y z
N MET A 1 -27.18 0.21 -7.28
CA MET A 1 -26.09 0.06 -6.29
C MET A 1 -24.77 0.07 -7.04
N VAL A 2 -23.78 0.83 -6.58
CA VAL A 2 -22.41 0.72 -7.08
C VAL A 2 -21.85 -0.61 -6.54
N ALA A 3 -21.25 -1.43 -7.40
CA ALA A 3 -20.69 -2.72 -7.01
C ALA A 3 -19.17 -2.59 -6.85
N ILE A 4 -18.66 -2.87 -5.66
CA ILE A 4 -17.21 -2.91 -5.39
C ILE A 4 -16.73 -4.31 -5.75
N LYS A 5 -15.90 -4.43 -6.79
CA LYS A 5 -15.34 -5.69 -7.29
C LYS A 5 -13.83 -5.77 -7.11
N THR A 6 -13.14 -4.64 -7.10
CA THR A 6 -11.68 -4.57 -6.87
C THR A 6 -11.37 -3.59 -5.74
N ILE A 7 -10.69 -4.08 -4.71
CA ILE A 7 -10.20 -3.28 -3.59
C ILE A 7 -8.68 -3.19 -3.69
N LEU A 8 -8.12 -1.99 -3.80
CA LEU A 8 -6.67 -1.78 -3.69
C LEU A 8 -6.30 -1.53 -2.22
N CYS A 9 -5.50 -2.42 -1.63
CA CYS A 9 -5.03 -2.31 -0.27
C CYS A 9 -3.56 -1.84 -0.28
N ALA A 10 -3.32 -0.59 0.08
CA ALA A 10 -1.98 -0.02 0.15
C ALA A 10 -1.33 -0.32 1.51
N LEU A 11 -0.15 -0.94 1.46
CA LEU A 11 0.58 -1.46 2.60
C LEU A 11 1.99 -0.86 2.66
N ASP A 12 2.57 -0.80 3.86
CA ASP A 12 3.93 -0.33 4.08
C ASP A 12 4.78 -1.31 4.92
N PHE A 13 4.25 -2.52 5.16
CA PHE A 13 4.79 -3.56 6.03
C PHE A 13 5.10 -3.11 7.47
N SER A 14 4.48 -2.03 7.93
CA SER A 14 4.52 -1.64 9.35
C SER A 14 3.67 -2.57 10.22
N GLU A 15 3.80 -2.43 11.55
CA GLU A 15 2.98 -3.15 12.53
C GLU A 15 1.46 -2.93 12.36
N VAL A 16 1.08 -1.85 11.65
CA VAL A 16 -0.32 -1.50 11.37
C VAL A 16 -0.85 -2.22 10.12
N SER A 17 0.03 -2.62 9.19
CA SER A 17 -0.37 -3.27 7.93
C SER A 17 -1.29 -4.49 8.11
N PRO A 18 -1.08 -5.39 9.09
CA PRO A 18 -2.03 -6.49 9.37
C PRO A 18 -3.46 -6.03 9.63
N LYS A 19 -3.64 -4.95 10.39
CA LYS A 19 -4.97 -4.38 10.67
C LYS A 19 -5.57 -3.82 9.39
N VAL A 20 -4.78 -3.10 8.57
CA VAL A 20 -5.23 -2.58 7.27
C VAL A 20 -5.71 -3.71 6.35
N ALA A 21 -4.92 -4.78 6.26
CA ALA A 21 -5.23 -5.97 5.48
C ALA A 21 -6.50 -6.66 5.96
N ALA A 22 -6.72 -6.77 7.27
CA ALA A 22 -7.92 -7.38 7.84
C ALA A 22 -9.20 -6.67 7.38
N TYR A 23 -9.24 -5.33 7.38
CA TYR A 23 -10.41 -4.59 6.88
C TYR A 23 -10.62 -4.78 5.38
N ALA A 24 -9.55 -4.71 4.58
CA ALA A 24 -9.64 -4.96 3.14
C ALA A 24 -10.16 -6.38 2.84
N LYS A 25 -9.68 -7.39 3.57
CA LYS A 25 -10.15 -8.77 3.48
C LYS A 25 -11.62 -8.90 3.87
N THR A 26 -12.03 -8.37 5.02
CA THR A 26 -13.43 -8.46 5.49
C THR A 26 -14.39 -7.83 4.48
N LEU A 27 -14.02 -6.67 3.91
CA LEU A 27 -14.81 -6.05 2.85
C LEU A 27 -14.85 -6.91 1.59
N ALA A 28 -13.71 -7.47 1.17
CA ALA A 28 -13.64 -8.35 0.02
C ALA A 28 -14.52 -9.60 0.18
N GLU A 29 -14.49 -10.25 1.33
CA GLU A 29 -15.34 -11.42 1.65
C GLU A 29 -16.83 -11.05 1.60
N ALA A 30 -17.21 -9.95 2.26
CA ALA A 30 -18.60 -9.52 2.33
C ALA A 30 -19.18 -9.10 0.96
N LEU A 31 -18.32 -8.62 0.06
CA LEU A 31 -18.72 -8.08 -1.25
C LEU A 31 -18.44 -9.03 -2.41
N GLY A 32 -17.76 -10.16 -2.18
CA GLY A 32 -17.27 -11.04 -3.24
C GLY A 32 -16.24 -10.37 -4.15
N ALA A 33 -15.48 -9.42 -3.62
CA ALA A 33 -14.48 -8.65 -4.37
C ALA A 33 -13.10 -9.32 -4.31
N LYS A 34 -12.22 -8.94 -5.24
CA LYS A 34 -10.78 -9.26 -5.16
C LYS A 34 -10.00 -8.13 -4.48
N VAL A 35 -8.83 -8.48 -3.93
CA VAL A 35 -7.88 -7.52 -3.37
C VAL A 35 -6.65 -7.41 -4.25
N VAL A 36 -6.18 -6.19 -4.48
CA VAL A 36 -4.82 -5.91 -4.98
C VAL A 36 -4.02 -5.34 -3.80
N ALA A 37 -3.14 -6.16 -3.22
CA ALA A 37 -2.25 -5.72 -2.14
C ALA A 37 -1.03 -5.03 -2.75
N LEU A 38 -0.83 -3.75 -2.46
CA LEU A 38 0.20 -2.93 -3.06
C LEU A 38 1.21 -2.46 -2.02
N TYR A 39 2.49 -2.71 -2.29
CA TYR A 39 3.61 -2.05 -1.60
C TYR A 39 4.39 -1.20 -2.59
N VAL A 40 4.73 0.02 -2.18
CA VAL A 40 5.57 0.93 -2.97
C VAL A 40 6.95 1.04 -2.31
N ALA A 41 7.94 0.42 -2.94
CA ALA A 41 9.34 0.58 -2.59
C ALA A 41 9.81 2.02 -2.90
N PRO A 42 10.55 2.68 -1.99
CA PRO A 42 11.16 3.96 -2.29
C PRO A 42 12.13 3.83 -3.46
N SER A 43 12.03 4.71 -4.45
CA SER A 43 13.01 4.78 -5.53
C SER A 43 14.20 5.65 -5.14
N LEU A 44 15.41 5.27 -5.56
CA LEU A 44 16.62 6.09 -5.40
C LEU A 44 16.56 7.41 -6.17
N THR A 45 15.65 7.58 -7.14
CA THR A 45 15.38 8.90 -7.76
C THR A 45 14.83 9.93 -6.77
N GLN A 46 14.45 9.52 -5.57
CA GLN A 46 14.14 10.42 -4.45
C GLN A 46 15.42 11.00 -3.80
N TYR A 47 16.59 10.43 -4.07
CA TYR A 47 17.88 10.72 -3.44
C TYR A 47 18.99 11.14 -4.42
N VAL A 48 18.71 11.25 -5.73
CA VAL A 48 19.66 11.59 -6.82
C VAL A 48 20.18 13.05 -6.82
N GLU A 49 20.11 13.77 -5.70
CA GLU A 49 20.97 14.95 -5.51
C GLU A 49 22.47 14.57 -5.49
N PHE A 50 22.79 13.30 -5.29
CA PHE A 50 24.15 12.75 -5.40
C PHE A 50 24.37 12.10 -6.77
N HIS A 51 25.46 12.47 -7.47
CA HIS A 51 25.85 11.94 -8.77
C HIS A 51 26.31 10.47 -8.68
N VAL A 52 25.37 9.54 -8.56
CA VAL A 52 25.63 8.08 -8.48
C VAL A 52 25.56 7.46 -9.88
N GLN A 53 26.47 6.51 -10.18
CA GLN A 53 26.46 5.75 -11.43
C GLN A 53 25.21 4.87 -11.54
N ALA A 54 24.57 4.85 -12.73
CA ALA A 54 23.29 4.19 -12.98
C ALA A 54 23.27 2.69 -12.63
N SER A 55 24.35 1.95 -12.86
CA SER A 55 24.41 0.50 -12.60
C SER A 55 24.26 0.13 -11.12
N TYR A 56 24.80 0.94 -10.20
CA TYR A 56 24.65 0.72 -8.76
C TYR A 56 23.23 1.04 -8.28
N ILE A 57 22.52 1.91 -9.00
CA ILE A 57 21.13 2.25 -8.73
C ILE A 57 20.24 1.07 -9.11
N ASP A 58 20.46 0.47 -10.29
CA ASP A 58 19.66 -0.65 -10.79
C ASP A 58 19.79 -1.89 -9.90
N ASP A 59 21.01 -2.27 -9.52
CA ASP A 59 21.25 -3.43 -8.64
C ASP A 59 20.62 -3.24 -7.25
N PHE A 60 20.71 -2.03 -6.69
CA PHE A 60 20.14 -1.71 -5.39
C PHE A 60 18.61 -1.70 -5.42
N VAL A 61 18.00 -1.09 -6.44
CA VAL A 61 16.54 -1.07 -6.62
C VAL A 61 16.02 -2.49 -6.85
N SER A 62 16.71 -3.27 -7.68
CA SER A 62 16.36 -4.68 -7.93
C SER A 62 16.40 -5.51 -6.65
N GLY A 63 17.41 -5.32 -5.79
CA GLY A 63 17.50 -5.97 -4.49
C GLY A 63 16.35 -5.60 -3.54
N ILE A 64 15.99 -4.32 -3.47
CA ILE A 64 14.86 -3.84 -2.65
C ILE A 64 13.54 -4.44 -3.16
N VAL A 65 13.30 -4.42 -4.47
CA VAL A 65 12.06 -4.94 -5.08
C VAL A 65 11.96 -6.45 -4.89
N SER A 66 13.07 -7.18 -5.01
CA SER A 66 13.10 -8.63 -4.81
C SER A 66 12.75 -9.00 -3.36
N GLY A 67 13.41 -8.39 -2.37
CA GLY A 67 13.10 -8.63 -0.96
C GLY A 67 11.68 -8.20 -0.57
N ALA A 68 11.19 -7.10 -1.15
CA ALA A 68 9.80 -6.67 -0.96
C ALA A 68 8.79 -7.63 -1.58
N SER A 69 9.13 -8.27 -2.71
CA SER A 69 8.27 -9.29 -3.34
C SER A 69 8.15 -10.53 -2.46
N GLU A 70 9.25 -11.05 -1.91
CA GLU A 70 9.22 -12.17 -0.96
C GLU A 70 8.40 -11.85 0.30
N THR A 71 8.55 -10.61 0.80
CA THR A 71 7.76 -10.11 1.93
C THR A 71 6.27 -10.04 1.57
N MET A 72 5.95 -9.54 0.37
CA MET A 72 4.57 -9.46 -0.12
C MET A 72 3.93 -10.84 -0.24
N ASP A 73 4.63 -11.82 -0.79
CA ASP A 73 4.14 -13.19 -0.94
C ASP A 73 3.77 -13.79 0.42
N SER A 74 4.67 -13.66 1.40
CA SER A 74 4.46 -14.12 2.77
C SER A 74 3.27 -13.41 3.43
N PHE A 75 3.21 -12.08 3.28
CA PHE A 75 2.16 -11.25 3.84
C PHE A 75 0.79 -11.61 3.25
N VAL A 76 0.71 -11.78 1.94
CA VAL A 76 -0.54 -12.13 1.26
C VAL A 76 -1.06 -13.50 1.69
N GLN A 77 -0.16 -14.49 1.76
CA GLN A 77 -0.50 -15.82 2.25
C GLN A 77 -0.99 -15.82 3.70
N GLU A 78 -0.45 -14.94 4.55
CA GLU A 78 -0.84 -14.84 5.95
C GLU A 78 -2.19 -14.13 6.13
N TYR A 79 -2.37 -12.96 5.52
CA TYR A 79 -3.44 -12.02 5.86
C TYR A 79 -4.64 -12.01 4.91
N PHE A 80 -4.56 -12.62 3.71
CA PHE A 80 -5.63 -12.60 2.71
C PHE A 80 -6.19 -13.99 2.37
N LYS A 81 -6.09 -14.96 3.28
CA LYS A 81 -6.65 -16.31 3.09
C LYS A 81 -8.17 -16.27 2.82
N GLY A 82 -8.64 -16.96 1.79
CA GLY A 82 -10.07 -17.07 1.49
C GLY A 82 -10.64 -15.96 0.60
N VAL A 83 -9.82 -15.00 0.17
CA VAL A 83 -10.20 -14.01 -0.85
C VAL A 83 -9.24 -14.07 -2.06
N PRO A 84 -9.72 -13.81 -3.29
CA PRO A 84 -8.83 -13.63 -4.43
C PRO A 84 -7.94 -12.40 -4.19
N VAL A 85 -6.63 -12.60 -4.23
CA VAL A 85 -5.65 -11.56 -3.91
C VAL A 85 -4.48 -11.60 -4.87
N GLU A 86 -4.06 -10.42 -5.33
CA GLU A 86 -2.86 -10.20 -6.14
C GLU A 86 -1.89 -9.32 -5.33
N GLY A 87 -0.67 -9.80 -5.09
CA GLY A 87 0.39 -9.00 -4.51
C GLY A 87 1.13 -8.21 -5.59
N ARG A 88 1.32 -6.90 -5.39
CA ARG A 88 2.08 -6.02 -6.27
C ARG A 88 3.14 -5.25 -5.50
N VAL A 89 4.35 -5.25 -6.03
CA VAL A 89 5.46 -4.41 -5.57
C VAL A 89 5.87 -3.51 -6.72
N VAL A 90 5.84 -2.21 -6.49
CA VAL A 90 6.29 -1.19 -7.45
C VAL A 90 7.31 -0.28 -6.78
N SER A 91 8.09 0.46 -7.56
CA SER A 91 9.06 1.42 -7.02
C SER A 91 8.69 2.84 -7.43
N GLY A 92 8.67 3.80 -6.50
CA GLY A 92 8.38 5.19 -6.83
C GLY A 92 7.95 6.05 -5.65
N TYR A 93 7.19 7.10 -5.94
CA TYR A 93 6.57 7.96 -4.93
C TYR A 93 5.26 7.34 -4.47
N ALA A 94 5.22 6.84 -3.24
CA ALA A 94 4.11 6.03 -2.70
C ALA A 94 2.71 6.56 -3.04
N ALA A 95 2.43 7.84 -2.81
CA ALA A 95 1.10 8.40 -3.09
C ALA A 95 0.75 8.42 -4.58
N GLU A 96 1.72 8.69 -5.45
CA GLU A 96 1.52 8.72 -6.91
C GLU A 96 1.32 7.32 -7.45
N GLU A 97 2.15 6.38 -7.01
CA GLU A 97 2.05 4.96 -7.39
C GLU A 97 0.75 4.33 -6.89
N ILE A 98 0.28 4.66 -5.68
CA ILE A 98 -1.01 4.16 -5.17
C ILE A 98 -2.18 4.65 -6.05
N VAL A 99 -2.18 5.93 -6.41
CA VAL A 99 -3.26 6.51 -7.24
C VAL A 99 -3.20 5.95 -8.66
N SER A 100 -2.00 5.84 -9.25
CA SER A 100 -1.78 5.27 -10.57
C SER A 100 -2.22 3.80 -10.62
N ALA A 101 -1.78 2.99 -9.67
CA ALA A 101 -2.16 1.58 -9.59
C ALA A 101 -3.67 1.41 -9.37
N ALA A 102 -4.31 2.26 -8.57
CA ALA A 102 -5.75 2.23 -8.38
C ALA A 102 -6.51 2.49 -9.70
N GLU A 103 -6.04 3.41 -10.54
CA GLU A 103 -6.61 3.64 -11.86
C GLU A 103 -6.35 2.47 -12.82
N GLU A 104 -5.13 1.93 -12.83
CA GLU A 104 -4.72 0.82 -13.68
C GLU A 104 -5.55 -0.45 -13.43
N VAL A 105 -5.74 -0.82 -12.16
CA VAL A 105 -6.48 -2.04 -11.79
C VAL A 105 -8.00 -1.84 -11.77
N GLY A 106 -8.47 -0.62 -12.02
CA GLY A 106 -9.87 -0.24 -11.89
C GLY A 106 -10.39 -0.47 -10.47
N ALA A 107 -9.67 0.04 -9.46
CA ALA A 107 -10.07 -0.09 -8.07
C ALA A 107 -11.37 0.68 -7.79
N ASP A 108 -12.34 0.00 -7.20
CA ASP A 108 -13.61 0.59 -6.75
C ASP A 108 -13.49 1.18 -5.33
N LEU A 109 -12.44 0.79 -4.60
CA LEU A 109 -12.12 1.25 -3.25
C LEU A 109 -10.62 1.15 -3.01
N ILE A 110 -10.03 2.18 -2.40
CA ILE A 110 -8.67 2.14 -1.86
C ILE A 110 -8.75 2.02 -0.34
N VAL A 111 -8.00 1.10 0.24
CA VAL A 111 -7.88 0.89 1.68
C VAL A 111 -6.44 1.17 2.09
N LEU A 112 -6.23 2.05 3.08
CA LEU A 112 -4.89 2.41 3.54
C LEU A 112 -4.86 2.85 5.02
N GLY A 113 -3.69 2.72 5.65
CA GLY A 113 -3.44 3.26 7.00
C GLY A 113 -3.13 4.76 6.96
N THR A 114 -3.65 5.53 7.92
CA THR A 114 -3.30 6.96 8.07
C THR A 114 -1.95 7.16 8.73
N HIS A 115 -1.34 6.11 9.27
CA HIS A 115 0.01 6.11 9.81
C HIS A 115 0.76 4.93 9.22
N GLY A 116 2.08 5.06 9.18
CA GLY A 116 2.96 4.00 8.73
C GLY A 116 4.16 3.88 9.66
N ARG A 117 5.27 3.36 9.12
CA ARG A 117 6.53 3.09 9.86
C ARG A 117 7.05 4.22 10.77
N LYS A 118 6.71 5.49 10.51
CA LYS A 118 7.22 6.64 11.27
C LYS A 118 6.39 7.02 12.50
N GLY A 119 5.21 6.42 12.72
CA GLY A 119 4.41 6.52 13.95
C GLY A 119 4.47 7.87 14.67
N ILE A 120 3.90 8.93 14.08
CA ILE A 120 3.97 10.28 14.66
C ILE A 120 2.65 10.58 15.38
N ASP A 121 2.63 10.43 16.70
CA ASP A 121 1.46 10.55 17.59
C ASP A 121 0.66 11.87 17.46
N LYS A 122 1.23 12.90 16.83
CA LYS A 122 0.62 14.23 16.67
C LYS A 122 0.03 14.51 15.28
N ILE A 123 0.23 13.64 14.31
CA ILE A 123 -0.23 13.87 12.93
C ILE A 123 -1.41 12.94 12.63
N LEU A 124 -2.60 13.50 12.42
CA LEU A 124 -3.81 12.70 12.13
C LEU A 124 -3.71 11.86 10.83
N PHE A 125 -2.92 12.33 9.85
CA PHE A 125 -2.67 11.68 8.57
C PHE A 125 -1.22 11.82 8.13
N GLY A 126 -0.53 10.70 7.91
CA GLY A 126 0.76 10.65 7.23
C GLY A 126 0.66 11.23 5.82
N SER A 127 1.77 11.80 5.33
CA SER A 127 1.83 12.52 4.05
C SER A 127 1.32 11.71 2.85
N VAL A 128 1.55 10.39 2.85
CA VAL A 128 1.05 9.50 1.80
C VAL A 128 -0.48 9.41 1.83
N ALA A 129 -1.06 9.14 3.01
CA ALA A 129 -2.50 9.02 3.18
C ALA A 129 -3.22 10.32 2.80
N GLU A 130 -2.70 11.46 3.27
CA GLU A 130 -3.26 12.77 2.94
C GLU A 130 -3.27 13.01 1.43
N LYS A 131 -2.15 12.76 0.75
CA LYS A 131 -2.04 12.96 -0.70
C LYS A 131 -2.99 12.04 -1.47
N VAL A 132 -3.06 10.75 -1.12
CA VAL A 132 -3.97 9.78 -1.75
C VAL A 132 -5.44 10.21 -1.57
N ILE A 133 -5.85 10.58 -0.36
CA ILE A 133 -7.23 11.03 -0.09
C ILE A 133 -7.59 12.26 -0.93
N LYS A 134 -6.64 13.17 -1.16
CA LYS A 134 -6.86 14.38 -1.95
C LYS A 134 -6.90 14.16 -3.46
N THR A 135 -6.23 13.12 -3.97
CA THR A 135 -6.01 12.97 -5.43
C THR A 135 -6.64 11.72 -6.04
N ALA A 136 -7.01 10.71 -5.25
CA ALA A 136 -7.62 9.49 -5.78
C ALA A 136 -9.01 9.76 -6.38
N LYS A 137 -9.27 9.16 -7.54
CA LYS A 137 -10.61 9.15 -8.15
C LYS A 137 -11.54 8.12 -7.49
N ALA A 138 -10.98 7.01 -7.02
CA ALA A 138 -11.71 5.98 -6.30
C ALA A 138 -11.97 6.42 -4.84
N PRO A 139 -13.10 6.00 -4.24
CA PRO A 139 -13.32 6.16 -2.80
C PRO A 139 -12.16 5.63 -1.97
N VAL A 140 -11.86 6.31 -0.86
CA VAL A 140 -10.76 5.95 0.05
C VAL A 140 -11.30 5.64 1.44
N LEU A 141 -11.00 4.44 1.94
CA LEU A 141 -11.17 4.06 3.34
C LEU A 141 -9.82 4.19 4.05
N SER A 142 -9.71 5.20 4.90
CA SER A 142 -8.51 5.47 5.69
C SER A 142 -8.68 4.96 7.12
N MET A 143 -7.69 4.23 7.65
CA MET A 143 -7.74 3.69 9.01
C MET A 143 -6.68 4.32 9.90
N ARG A 144 -7.13 4.85 11.04
CA ARG A 144 -6.22 5.23 12.11
C ARG A 144 -5.91 3.99 12.96
N PRO A 145 -4.63 3.61 13.12
CA PRO A 145 -4.29 2.62 14.14
C PRO A 145 -4.70 3.16 15.51
N GLU A 146 -5.29 2.30 16.35
CA GLU A 146 -5.55 2.67 17.74
C GLU A 146 -4.20 2.74 18.44
N ASP A 147 -3.96 3.83 19.16
CA ASP A 147 -2.87 3.88 20.12
C ASP A 147 -3.12 2.72 21.10
N LYS A 148 -2.12 1.89 21.36
CA LYS A 148 -2.20 1.01 22.54
C LYS A 148 -2.49 1.94 23.70
N ALA A 149 -3.66 1.79 24.33
CA ALA A 149 -4.02 2.55 25.52
C ALA A 149 -2.82 2.44 26.49
N SER A 150 -2.19 3.58 26.72
CA SER A 150 -1.14 3.78 27.74
C SER A 150 -1.65 3.40 29.12
#